data_AF-A0A444UJS1-F1
#
_entry.id   AF-A0A444UJS1-F1
#
_cell.length_a   1.000
_cell.length_b   1.000
_cell.length_c   1.000
_cell.angle_alpha   90.00
_cell.angle_beta   90.00
_cell.angle_gamma   90.00
#
_symmetry.space_group_name_H-M   'P 1'
#
loop_
_entity.id
_entity.type
_entity.pdbx_description
1 polymer ?
#
loop_
_entity_poly.entity_id
_entity_poly.type
_entity_poly.pdbx_seq_one_letter_code
_entity_poly.pdbx_strand_id
1 'polypeptide(L)'
;MQTIRAADTNEVDKLIFREVDNDRKVVLQLEKKLFDYINQDVFRENNGIQLLEYDRELSVFKDRLHELQISFPPSYPYSEDSSQGKQYMNTRCPAWCDRILMSYSAKDLILKPENDEKAVVYDNIGPNVCMGDHKPVFLSFQIAAGAGKPIANKHKCCVVQ
;
A
#
# COMPACT_ATOMS: atom_id res chain seq x y z
N MET A 1 -7.39 -10.20 26.10
CA MET A 1 -6.13 -10.55 25.40
C MET A 1 -5.37 -11.57 26.25
N GLN A 2 -4.91 -12.66 25.64
CA GLN A 2 -4.05 -13.67 26.26
C GLN A 2 -2.67 -13.62 25.59
N THR A 3 -1.61 -13.62 26.39
CA THR A 3 -0.23 -13.65 25.92
C THR A 3 0.42 -14.95 26.37
N ILE A 4 0.97 -15.71 25.43
CA ILE A 4 1.72 -16.94 25.69
C ILE A 4 3.18 -16.64 25.40
N ARG A 5 4.07 -17.04 26.32
CA ARG A 5 5.50 -16.77 26.25
C ARG A 5 6.28 -18.07 26.14
N ALA A 6 7.40 -18.02 25.44
CA ALA A 6 8.35 -19.12 25.34
C ALA A 6 8.90 -19.45 26.73
N ALA A 7 8.99 -20.75 27.05
CA ALA A 7 9.40 -21.21 28.37
C ALA A 7 10.89 -20.93 28.68
N ASP A 8 11.71 -20.79 27.63
CA ASP A 8 13.16 -20.66 27.68
C ASP A 8 13.65 -19.20 27.55
N THR A 9 12.99 -18.38 26.73
CA THR A 9 13.42 -16.99 26.45
C THR A 9 12.52 -15.93 27.08
N ASN A 10 11.34 -16.30 27.58
CA ASN A 10 10.28 -15.37 28.03
C ASN A 10 9.79 -14.39 26.94
N GLU A 11 10.19 -14.62 25.67
CA GLU A 11 9.69 -13.89 24.52
C GLU A 11 8.21 -14.21 24.28
N VAL A 12 7.48 -13.29 23.65
CA VAL A 12 6.07 -13.49 23.31
C VAL A 12 5.97 -14.37 22.07
N ASP A 13 5.49 -15.60 22.24
CA ASP A 13 5.28 -16.56 21.14
C ASP A 13 3.94 -16.36 20.44
N LYS A 14 2.90 -16.10 21.25
CA LYS A 14 1.52 -16.05 20.77
C LYS A 14 0.71 -15.00 21.50
N LEU A 15 -0.07 -14.24 20.74
CA LEU A 15 -1.13 -13.35 21.26
C LEU A 15 -2.48 -13.86 20.78
N ILE A 16 -3.45 -13.91 21.68
CA ILE A 16 -4.82 -14.34 21.35
C ILE A 16 -5.83 -13.33 21.87
N PHE A 17 -6.68 -12.86 20.98
CA PHE A 17 -7.80 -11.97 21.28
C PHE A 17 -9.10 -12.75 21.18
N ARG A 18 -9.97 -12.55 22.17
CA ARG A 18 -11.27 -13.20 22.30
C ARG A 18 -12.34 -12.14 22.51
N GLU A 19 -13.52 -12.41 21.99
CA GLU A 19 -14.73 -11.66 22.36
C GLU A 19 -14.92 -11.72 23.89
N VAL A 20 -15.32 -10.60 24.48
CA VAL A 20 -15.48 -10.48 25.93
C VAL A 20 -16.85 -10.95 26.38
N ASP A 21 -17.91 -10.61 25.63
CA ASP A 21 -19.30 -10.75 26.06
C ASP A 21 -20.04 -11.97 25.47
N ASN A 22 -19.47 -12.59 24.44
CA ASN A 22 -20.07 -13.72 23.71
C ASN A 22 -19.39 -15.05 24.08
N ASP A 23 -19.48 -16.07 23.22
CA ASP A 23 -18.87 -17.42 23.35
C ASP A 23 -17.33 -17.46 23.52
N ARG A 24 -16.67 -16.32 23.78
CA ARG A 24 -15.22 -16.14 23.87
C ARG A 24 -14.49 -16.64 22.62
N LYS A 25 -15.15 -16.50 21.47
CA LYS A 25 -14.60 -16.87 20.17
C LYS A 25 -13.28 -16.15 19.92
N VAL A 26 -12.32 -16.87 19.32
CA VAL A 26 -11.05 -16.28 18.87
C VAL A 26 -11.35 -15.32 17.73
N VAL A 27 -10.96 -14.05 17.87
CA VAL A 27 -11.14 -13.03 16.82
C VAL A 27 -9.85 -12.68 16.11
N LEU A 28 -8.72 -12.82 16.80
CA LEU A 28 -7.38 -12.60 16.26
C LEU A 28 -6.38 -13.48 17.02
N GLN A 29 -5.51 -14.15 16.27
CA GLN A 29 -4.38 -14.90 16.78
C GLN A 29 -3.12 -14.50 16.02
N LEU A 30 -2.08 -14.14 16.76
CA LEU A 30 -0.79 -13.70 16.24
C LEU A 30 0.30 -14.67 16.70
N GLU A 31 1.11 -15.15 15.76
CA GLU A 31 2.32 -15.94 16.04
C GLU A 31 3.40 -15.64 15.00
N LYS A 32 4.57 -16.26 15.17
CA LYS A 32 5.58 -16.29 14.11
C LYS A 32 4.98 -16.95 12.84
N LYS A 33 4.82 -16.14 11.79
CA LYS A 33 4.23 -16.54 10.49
C LYS A 33 2.74 -16.90 10.59
N LEU A 34 2.02 -16.37 11.58
CA LEU A 34 0.57 -16.50 11.66
C LEU A 34 -0.07 -15.15 12.01
N PHE A 35 -1.05 -14.78 11.22
CA PHE A 35 -1.99 -13.68 11.42
C PHE A 35 -3.38 -14.23 11.08
N ASP A 36 -4.00 -14.87 12.05
CA ASP A 36 -5.29 -15.54 11.86
C ASP A 36 -6.40 -14.68 12.47
N TYR A 37 -7.37 -14.29 11.65
CA TYR A 37 -8.36 -13.28 12.01
C TYR A 37 -9.71 -13.61 11.38
N ILE A 38 -10.78 -13.27 12.09
CA ILE A 38 -12.11 -13.79 11.80
C ILE A 38 -12.73 -13.26 10.50
N ASN A 39 -12.41 -12.02 10.11
CA ASN A 39 -13.00 -11.36 8.96
C ASN A 39 -11.94 -10.79 8.03
N GLN A 40 -11.68 -11.50 6.91
CA GLN A 40 -10.75 -11.02 5.88
C GLN A 40 -11.23 -9.75 5.17
N ASP A 41 -12.55 -9.49 5.14
CA ASP A 41 -13.12 -8.35 4.45
C ASP A 41 -12.71 -7.01 5.06
N VAL A 42 -12.32 -6.97 6.33
CA VAL A 42 -11.90 -5.72 7.00
C VAL A 42 -10.76 -4.97 6.28
N PHE A 43 -9.88 -5.70 5.57
CA PHE A 43 -8.78 -5.11 4.80
C PHE A 43 -9.17 -4.77 3.35
N ARG A 44 -10.28 -5.31 2.85
CA ARG A 44 -10.76 -5.11 1.47
C ARG A 44 -11.91 -4.11 1.40
N GLU A 45 -12.74 -4.04 2.43
CA GLU A 45 -13.83 -3.09 2.56
C GLU A 45 -13.28 -1.66 2.47
N ASN A 46 -13.82 -0.90 1.53
CA ASN A 46 -13.36 0.46 1.22
C ASN A 46 -11.83 0.55 1.07
N ASN A 47 -11.22 -0.48 0.46
CA ASN A 47 -9.77 -0.60 0.25
C ASN A 47 -8.95 -0.44 1.53
N GLY A 48 -9.51 -0.77 2.69
CA GLY A 48 -8.81 -0.65 3.97
C GLY A 48 -8.50 0.81 4.36
N ILE A 49 -9.15 1.82 3.76
CA ILE A 49 -8.85 3.24 4.02
C ILE A 49 -8.84 3.59 5.51
N GLN A 50 -9.73 2.98 6.30
CA GLN A 50 -9.78 3.20 7.76
C GLN A 50 -8.52 2.71 8.48
N LEU A 51 -7.78 1.77 7.91
CA LEU A 51 -6.57 1.19 8.48
C LEU A 51 -5.30 1.95 8.07
N LEU A 52 -5.38 2.85 7.08
CA LEU A 52 -4.24 3.68 6.66
C LEU A 52 -3.72 4.58 7.78
N GLU A 53 -4.53 4.89 8.80
CA GLU A 53 -4.05 5.65 9.97
C GLU A 53 -2.95 4.91 10.77
N TYR A 54 -2.87 3.59 10.63
CA TYR A 54 -1.86 2.75 11.27
C TYR A 54 -0.65 2.54 10.35
N ASP A 55 -0.75 2.89 9.05
CA ASP A 55 0.39 2.89 8.13
C ASP A 55 1.25 4.14 8.39
N ARG A 56 2.29 3.96 9.21
CA ARG A 56 3.16 5.04 9.68
C ARG A 56 4.52 5.05 9.01
N GLU A 57 4.80 4.13 8.09
CA GLU A 57 6.15 3.97 7.54
C GLU A 57 6.61 5.23 6.79
N LEU A 58 5.70 5.94 6.10
CA LEU A 58 6.01 7.18 5.40
C LEU A 58 6.40 8.33 6.35
N SER A 59 6.04 8.27 7.63
CA SER A 59 6.24 9.38 8.58
C SER A 59 7.70 9.81 8.73
N VAL A 60 8.65 8.89 8.52
CA VAL A 60 10.09 9.18 8.59
C VAL A 60 10.63 9.90 7.35
N PHE A 61 9.89 9.87 6.24
CA PHE A 61 10.26 10.51 4.97
C PHE A 61 9.41 11.74 4.64
N LYS A 62 8.44 12.08 5.49
CA LYS A 62 7.42 13.09 5.25
C LYS A 62 7.93 14.49 4.93
N ASP A 63 9.19 14.79 5.19
CA ASP A 63 9.82 16.10 4.92
C ASP A 63 10.65 16.09 3.62
N ARG A 64 10.79 14.92 2.96
CA ARG A 64 11.67 14.71 1.81
C ARG A 64 10.94 14.11 0.61
N LEU A 65 9.99 13.22 0.87
CA LEU A 65 9.26 12.46 -0.12
C LEU A 65 7.76 12.62 0.09
N HIS A 66 7.03 12.50 -0.99
CA HIS A 66 5.59 12.51 -1.05
C HIS A 66 5.09 11.21 -1.68
N GLU A 67 3.95 10.74 -1.18
CA GLU A 67 3.18 9.65 -1.77
C GLU A 67 1.81 10.19 -2.15
N LEU A 68 1.31 9.81 -3.32
CA LEU A 68 -0.07 10.12 -3.67
C LEU A 68 -1.02 9.31 -2.77
N GLN A 69 -2.27 9.79 -2.66
CA GLN A 69 -3.26 9.10 -1.85
C GLN A 69 -3.44 7.65 -2.34
N ILE A 70 -3.25 6.70 -1.43
CA ILE A 70 -3.51 5.29 -1.69
C ILE A 70 -5.03 5.10 -1.80
N SER A 71 -5.47 4.54 -2.94
CA SER A 71 -6.87 4.22 -3.20
C SER A 71 -7.10 2.73 -3.49
N PHE A 72 -6.12 1.88 -3.20
CA PHE A 72 -6.14 0.44 -3.43
C PHE A 72 -5.95 -0.34 -2.12
N PRO A 73 -6.43 -1.58 -2.00
CA PRO A 73 -6.30 -2.37 -0.77
C PRO A 73 -4.84 -2.79 -0.53
N PRO A 74 -4.50 -3.28 0.68
CA PRO A 74 -3.16 -3.78 0.99
C PRO A 74 -2.63 -4.74 -0.09
N SER A 75 -1.38 -4.53 -0.52
CA SER A 75 -0.77 -5.25 -1.65
C SER A 75 -0.25 -6.65 -1.29
N TYR A 76 -0.16 -6.99 0.00
CA TYR A 76 0.41 -8.23 0.53
C TYR A 76 -0.27 -8.63 1.86
N PRO A 77 -0.38 -9.92 2.24
CA PRO A 77 -0.01 -11.13 1.50
C PRO A 77 -1.20 -11.80 0.81
N TYR A 78 -1.32 -11.73 -0.52
CA TYR A 78 -2.40 -12.44 -1.23
C TYR A 78 -2.15 -13.94 -1.31
N SER A 79 -3.23 -14.71 -1.47
CA SER A 79 -3.14 -16.14 -1.77
C SER A 79 -2.47 -16.37 -3.12
N GLU A 80 -1.55 -17.34 -3.16
CA GLU A 80 -0.92 -17.81 -4.39
C GLU A 80 -1.77 -18.85 -5.14
N ASP A 81 -2.90 -19.29 -4.56
CA ASP A 81 -3.86 -20.14 -5.25
C ASP A 81 -4.54 -19.34 -6.37
N SER A 82 -4.39 -19.83 -7.61
CA SER A 82 -4.99 -19.25 -8.82
C SER A 82 -6.51 -19.02 -8.73
N SER A 83 -7.22 -19.81 -7.91
CA SER A 83 -8.67 -19.68 -7.68
C SER A 83 -9.03 -18.64 -6.63
N GLN A 84 -8.07 -18.16 -5.84
CA GLN A 84 -8.27 -17.29 -4.67
C GLN A 84 -7.60 -15.91 -4.82
N GLY A 85 -7.57 -15.37 -6.03
CA GLY A 85 -6.82 -14.14 -6.35
C GLY A 85 -7.21 -12.87 -5.57
N LYS A 86 -8.27 -12.89 -4.75
CA LYS A 86 -8.69 -11.79 -3.89
C LYS A 86 -8.42 -12.02 -2.39
N GLN A 87 -8.09 -13.24 -1.99
CA GLN A 87 -7.96 -13.60 -0.57
C GLN A 87 -6.56 -13.28 -0.06
N TYR A 88 -6.47 -12.96 1.23
CA TYR A 88 -5.18 -12.84 1.91
C TYR A 88 -4.79 -14.18 2.55
N MET A 89 -3.49 -14.43 2.65
CA MET A 89 -2.95 -15.51 3.46
C MET A 89 -2.91 -15.10 4.93
N ASN A 90 -3.10 -16.06 5.82
CA ASN A 90 -3.02 -15.82 7.27
C ASN A 90 -1.57 -15.88 7.79
N THR A 91 -0.57 -15.59 6.96
CA THR A 91 0.85 -15.66 7.37
C THR A 91 1.35 -14.35 7.97
N ARG A 92 0.77 -13.21 7.56
CA ARG A 92 1.10 -11.85 7.99
C ARG A 92 -0.15 -10.97 7.99
N CYS A 93 -0.10 -9.89 8.76
CA CYS A 93 -1.10 -8.83 8.68
C CYS A 93 -1.06 -8.22 7.27
N PRO A 94 -2.20 -8.06 6.58
CA PRO A 94 -2.23 -7.35 5.33
C PRO A 94 -1.68 -5.92 5.47
N ALA A 95 -0.82 -5.51 4.52
CA ALA A 95 -0.16 -4.21 4.52
C ALA A 95 0.10 -3.68 3.09
N TRP A 96 0.29 -2.36 2.97
CA TRP A 96 0.73 -1.68 1.75
C TRP A 96 2.26 -1.70 1.65
N CYS A 97 2.83 -2.89 1.42
CA CYS A 97 4.27 -3.09 1.35
C CYS A 97 4.90 -2.46 0.09
N ASP A 98 4.13 -2.34 -0.98
CA ASP A 98 4.59 -1.90 -2.29
C ASP A 98 4.12 -0.46 -2.53
N ARG A 99 5.07 0.49 -2.57
CA ARG A 99 4.80 1.93 -2.58
C ARG A 99 5.61 2.68 -3.63
N ILE A 100 5.06 3.75 -4.17
CA ILE A 100 5.76 4.65 -5.09
C ILE A 100 5.83 6.05 -4.48
N LEU A 101 7.05 6.45 -4.14
CA LEU A 101 7.37 7.74 -3.53
C LEU A 101 8.04 8.65 -4.54
N MET A 102 7.81 9.96 -4.42
CA MET A 102 8.40 10.97 -5.29
C MET A 102 8.86 12.19 -4.51
N SER A 103 9.78 12.99 -5.05
CA SER A 103 10.11 14.29 -4.47
C SER A 103 8.94 15.27 -4.64
N TYR A 104 8.91 16.32 -3.82
CA TYR A 104 7.93 17.40 -4.00
C TYR A 104 8.00 18.05 -5.38
N SER A 105 9.20 18.25 -5.93
CA SER A 105 9.36 18.79 -7.28
C SER A 105 8.77 17.87 -8.36
N ALA A 106 8.83 16.54 -8.17
CA ALA A 106 8.20 15.59 -9.09
C ALA A 106 6.68 15.59 -8.93
N LYS A 107 6.16 15.66 -7.70
CA LYS A 107 4.73 15.84 -7.43
C LYS A 107 4.18 17.07 -8.15
N ASP A 108 4.87 18.21 -8.03
CA ASP A 108 4.45 19.47 -8.64
C ASP A 108 4.44 19.39 -10.17
N LEU A 109 5.30 18.56 -10.78
CA LEU A 109 5.30 18.30 -12.22
C LEU A 109 4.16 17.38 -12.65
N ILE A 110 3.79 16.41 -11.82
CA ILE A 110 2.73 15.43 -12.10
C ILE A 110 1.36 16.07 -11.94
N LEU A 111 1.13 16.83 -10.87
CA LEU A 111 -0.16 17.43 -10.50
C LEU A 111 -0.34 18.85 -11.06
N LYS A 112 0.36 19.20 -12.13
CA LYS A 112 0.18 20.52 -12.75
C LYS A 112 -1.25 20.71 -13.24
N PRO A 113 -1.84 21.92 -13.14
CA PRO A 113 -3.21 22.19 -13.61
C PRO A 113 -3.41 22.01 -15.11
N GLU A 114 -2.32 22.09 -15.87
CA GLU A 114 -2.27 21.86 -17.32
C GLU A 114 -2.32 20.37 -17.69
N ASN A 115 -2.09 19.48 -16.72
CA ASN A 115 -2.35 18.05 -16.87
C ASN A 115 -3.80 17.79 -16.46
N ASP A 116 -4.51 16.93 -17.20
CA ASP A 116 -5.81 16.42 -16.74
C ASP A 116 -5.59 15.62 -15.45
N GLU A 117 -6.15 16.06 -14.32
CA GLU A 117 -6.03 15.34 -13.03
C GLU A 117 -6.49 13.88 -13.15
N LYS A 118 -7.41 13.57 -14.09
CA LYS A 118 -7.83 12.20 -14.39
C LYS A 118 -6.76 11.35 -15.08
N ALA A 119 -5.66 11.94 -15.53
CA ALA A 119 -4.55 11.23 -16.14
C ALA A 119 -3.58 10.62 -15.13
N VAL A 120 -3.72 10.94 -13.83
CA VAL A 120 -2.88 10.37 -12.77
C VAL A 120 -3.61 9.22 -12.09
N VAL A 121 -3.02 8.03 -12.12
CA VAL A 121 -3.59 6.82 -11.52
C VAL A 121 -2.54 6.15 -10.64
N TYR A 122 -2.85 6.01 -9.36
CA TYR A 122 -2.03 5.27 -8.40
C TYR A 122 -2.83 4.07 -7.88
N ASP A 123 -2.52 2.87 -8.37
CA ASP A 123 -3.34 1.69 -8.15
C ASP A 123 -2.51 0.40 -8.20
N ASN A 124 -3.14 -0.73 -7.92
CA ASN A 124 -2.56 -2.06 -8.08
C ASN A 124 -3.01 -2.74 -9.38
N ILE A 125 -2.22 -3.71 -9.83
CA ILE A 125 -2.50 -4.51 -11.03
C ILE A 125 -3.11 -5.84 -10.62
N GLY A 126 -4.15 -6.25 -11.35
CA GLY A 126 -4.78 -7.55 -11.16
C GLY A 126 -5.53 -7.69 -9.82
N PRO A 127 -6.43 -6.76 -9.45
CA PRO A 127 -7.14 -6.81 -8.16
C PRO A 127 -7.98 -8.08 -7.97
N ASN A 128 -8.32 -8.77 -9.06
CA ASN A 128 -9.14 -9.98 -9.08
C ASN A 128 -8.40 -11.23 -9.57
N VAL A 129 -7.09 -11.15 -9.82
CA VAL A 129 -6.29 -12.23 -10.44
C VAL A 129 -5.13 -12.58 -9.52
N CYS A 130 -4.79 -13.86 -9.36
CA CYS A 130 -3.58 -14.25 -8.62
C CYS A 130 -2.32 -13.73 -9.34
N MET A 131 -1.50 -12.93 -8.64
CA MET A 131 -0.27 -12.32 -9.18
C MET A 131 0.96 -12.71 -8.34
N GLY A 132 0.82 -13.73 -7.48
CA GLY A 132 1.72 -14.01 -6.36
C GLY A 132 1.17 -13.48 -5.03
N ASP A 133 2.00 -13.54 -3.99
CA ASP A 133 1.67 -13.03 -2.66
C ASP A 133 1.72 -11.50 -2.56
N HIS A 134 2.32 -10.83 -3.55
CA HIS A 134 2.25 -9.38 -3.76
C HIS A 134 1.42 -9.02 -5.00
N LYS A 135 0.60 -7.97 -4.92
CA LYS A 135 0.04 -7.29 -6.10
C LYS A 135 1.01 -6.21 -6.58
N PRO A 136 1.38 -6.19 -7.87
CA PRO A 136 2.17 -5.08 -8.39
C PRO A 136 1.42 -3.76 -8.22
N VAL A 137 2.12 -2.74 -7.70
CA VAL A 137 1.61 -1.37 -7.55
C VAL A 137 2.22 -0.50 -8.65
N PHE A 138 1.42 0.37 -9.26
CA PHE A 138 1.86 1.26 -10.33
C PHE A 138 1.37 2.69 -10.10
N LEU A 139 2.15 3.63 -10.65
CA LEU A 139 1.81 5.03 -10.74
C LEU A 139 1.91 5.44 -12.21
N SER A 140 0.78 5.79 -12.81
CA SER A 140 0.66 6.27 -14.18
C SER A 140 0.36 7.77 -14.18
N PHE A 141 1.04 8.52 -15.03
CA PHE A 141 0.81 9.95 -15.24
C PHE A 141 1.39 10.36 -16.59
N GLN A 142 1.03 11.57 -17.04
CA GLN A 142 1.63 12.18 -18.22
C GLN A 142 2.55 13.32 -17.81
N ILE A 143 3.70 13.43 -18.49
CA ILE A 143 4.61 14.57 -18.36
C ILE A 143 4.81 15.18 -19.74
N ALA A 144 4.54 16.47 -19.86
CA ALA A 144 4.81 17.21 -21.09
C ALA A 144 6.31 17.17 -21.43
N ALA A 145 6.64 16.97 -22.70
CA ALA A 145 8.02 16.97 -23.15
C ALA A 145 8.73 18.29 -22.76
N GLY A 146 9.87 18.18 -22.09
CA GLY A 146 10.63 19.35 -21.62
C GLY A 146 10.15 19.94 -20.29
N ALA A 147 9.12 19.38 -19.65
CA ALA A 147 8.75 19.76 -18.29
C ALA A 147 9.93 19.58 -17.32
N GLY A 148 10.05 20.48 -16.35
CA GLY A 148 11.16 20.50 -15.39
C GLY A 148 12.46 21.15 -15.90
N LYS A 149 12.53 21.61 -17.17
CA LYS A 149 13.65 22.43 -17.64
C LYS A 149 13.43 23.91 -17.27
N PRO A 150 14.33 24.56 -16.49
CA PRO A 150 14.21 25.98 -16.17
C PRO A 150 14.39 26.92 -17.40
N ILE A 151 14.88 26.42 -18.54
CA ILE A 151 15.38 27.24 -19.66
C ILE A 151 14.96 26.67 -21.04
N ALA A 152 13.74 26.13 -21.20
CA ALA A 152 13.30 25.64 -22.51
C ALA A 152 12.88 26.76 -23.51
N ASN A 153 12.72 28.01 -23.07
CA ASN A 153 12.23 29.13 -23.89
C ASN A 153 13.29 30.13 -24.38
N LYS A 154 14.59 29.78 -24.42
CA LYS A 154 15.65 30.73 -24.84
C LYS A 154 16.63 30.26 -25.91
N HIS A 155 16.21 29.40 -26.82
CA HIS A 155 16.91 29.32 -28.11
C HIS A 155 15.91 29.56 -29.24
N LYS A 156 15.86 30.82 -29.69
CA LYS A 156 15.39 31.18 -31.02
C LYS A 156 16.09 30.25 -32.00
N CYS A 157 15.33 29.36 -32.63
CA CYS A 157 15.82 28.59 -33.75
C CYS A 157 16.24 29.60 -34.83
N CYS A 158 17.54 29.73 -35.07
CA CYS A 158 18.04 30.44 -36.22
C CYS A 158 17.51 29.72 -37.45
N VAL A 159 16.62 30.38 -38.19
CA VAL A 159 16.28 29.99 -39.55
C VAL A 159 17.55 30.21 -40.36
N VAL A 160 18.20 29.10 -40.74
CA VAL A 160 19.28 29.16 -41.72
C VAL A 160 18.60 29.37 -43.08
N GLN A 161 18.89 30.52 -43.69
CA GLN A 161 18.49 30.89 -45.05
C GLN A 161 19.14 29.95 -46.07
#